data_AF-A0A7G2K048-F1
#
_entry.id   AF-A0A7G2K048-F1
#
_cell.length_a   1.000
_cell.length_b   1.000
_cell.length_c   1.000
_cell.angle_alpha   90.00
_cell.angle_beta   90.00
_cell.angle_gamma   90.00
#
_symmetry.space_group_name_H-M   'P 1'
#
loop_
_entity.id
_entity.type
_entity.pdbx_description
1 polymer ?
#
loop_
_entity_poly.entity_id
_entity_poly.type
_entity_poly.pdbx_seq_one_letter_code
_entity_poly.pdbx_strand_id
1 'polypeptide(L)'
;MGYGSEAKGDHSTALGNNAKAHAERSTAIGHNAEAKAAGSVALGEGSVAKEENTVSVGDIGHERRITNVQDPKNLTDAANKRYVDHSVN
;
A
#
# COMPACT_ATOMS: atom_id res chain seq x y z
N MET A 1 3.86 4.72 -15.64
CA MET A 1 3.59 4.61 -17.09
C MET A 1 2.64 3.45 -17.36
N GLY A 2 1.39 3.74 -17.73
CA GLY A 2 0.39 2.77 -18.17
C GLY A 2 -0.76 3.51 -18.87
N TYR A 3 -1.46 2.86 -19.80
CA TYR A 3 -2.65 3.47 -20.42
C TYR A 3 -3.68 3.80 -19.33
N GLY A 4 -4.19 5.03 -19.32
CA GLY A 4 -5.15 5.50 -18.32
C GLY A 4 -4.56 5.72 -16.91
N SER A 5 -3.24 5.70 -16.72
CA SER A 5 -2.65 6.02 -15.41
C SER A 5 -2.78 7.51 -15.09
N GLU A 6 -3.28 7.85 -13.92
CA GLU A 6 -3.57 9.23 -13.51
C GLU A 6 -2.92 9.56 -12.16
N ALA A 7 -1.94 10.46 -12.18
CA ALA A 7 -1.39 11.11 -10.98
C ALA A 7 -2.10 12.46 -10.80
N LYS A 8 -3.25 12.48 -10.10
CA LYS A 8 -4.13 13.65 -9.97
C LYS A 8 -3.77 14.55 -8.81
N GLY A 9 -3.27 13.99 -7.72
CA GLY A 9 -2.87 14.77 -6.56
C GLY A 9 -1.55 15.50 -6.78
N ASP A 10 -1.36 16.63 -6.12
CA ASP A 10 -0.07 17.32 -6.11
C ASP A 10 1.02 16.39 -5.56
N HIS A 11 2.17 16.34 -6.23
CA HIS A 11 3.29 15.44 -5.90
C HIS A 11 2.93 13.94 -5.87
N SER A 12 1.87 13.52 -6.58
CA SER A 12 1.45 12.13 -6.63
C SER A 12 2.20 11.30 -7.69
N THR A 13 2.17 9.98 -7.55
CA THR A 13 2.77 9.03 -8.50
C THR A 13 1.80 7.92 -8.87
N ALA A 14 1.59 7.66 -10.17
CA ALA A 14 0.76 6.56 -10.65
C ALA A 14 1.51 5.66 -11.66
N LEU A 15 1.63 4.37 -11.34
CA LEU A 15 2.34 3.38 -12.15
C LEU A 15 1.50 2.11 -12.34
N GLY A 16 0.96 1.93 -13.55
CA GLY A 16 0.15 0.76 -13.92
C GLY A 16 -0.99 1.18 -14.83
N ASN A 17 -1.54 0.25 -15.61
CA ASN A 17 -2.73 0.54 -16.41
C ASN A 17 -3.89 0.94 -15.48
N ASN A 18 -4.55 2.06 -15.75
CA ASN A 18 -5.62 2.61 -14.90
C ASN A 18 -5.26 2.81 -13.41
N ALA A 19 -3.97 2.90 -13.06
CA ALA A 19 -3.55 3.27 -11.70
C ALA A 19 -3.92 4.73 -11.42
N LYS A 20 -4.49 5.04 -10.26
CA LYS A 20 -4.94 6.39 -9.89
C LYS A 20 -4.41 6.81 -8.53
N ALA A 21 -3.59 7.84 -8.52
CA ALA A 21 -3.15 8.51 -7.30
C ALA A 21 -3.95 9.82 -7.15
N HIS A 22 -5.04 9.75 -6.39
CA HIS A 22 -6.07 10.81 -6.34
C HIS A 22 -5.71 11.97 -5.41
N ALA A 23 -4.93 11.70 -4.35
CA ALA A 23 -4.68 12.66 -3.28
C ALA A 23 -3.26 13.22 -3.30
N GLU A 24 -3.06 14.34 -2.62
CA GLU A 24 -1.74 14.95 -2.43
C GLU A 24 -0.75 13.94 -1.84
N ARG A 25 0.48 13.91 -2.38
CA ARG A 25 1.57 13.01 -1.96
C ARG A 25 1.22 11.51 -2.03
N SER A 26 0.14 11.13 -2.73
CA SER A 26 -0.27 9.73 -2.84
C SER A 26 0.50 8.96 -3.91
N THR A 27 0.65 7.65 -3.72
CA THR A 27 1.32 6.76 -4.69
C THR A 27 0.45 5.55 -5.00
N ALA A 28 0.17 5.29 -6.28
CA ALA A 28 -0.56 4.11 -6.73
C ALA A 28 0.30 3.28 -7.69
N ILE A 29 0.55 2.01 -7.34
CA ILE A 29 1.38 1.09 -8.12
C ILE A 29 0.61 -0.20 -8.37
N GLY A 30 0.24 -0.49 -9.62
CA GLY A 30 -0.48 -1.69 -10.04
C GLY A 30 -1.66 -1.39 -10.97
N HIS A 31 -2.11 -2.38 -11.74
CA HIS A 31 -3.32 -2.26 -12.56
C HIS A 31 -4.53 -1.93 -11.67
N ASN A 32 -5.29 -0.87 -11.98
CA ASN A 32 -6.42 -0.41 -11.15
C ASN A 32 -6.09 -0.13 -9.67
N ALA A 33 -4.84 0.13 -9.29
CA ALA A 33 -4.51 0.57 -7.94
C ALA A 33 -5.05 1.98 -7.70
N GLU A 34 -5.70 2.23 -6.56
CA GLU A 34 -6.30 3.54 -6.23
C GLU A 34 -5.81 4.06 -4.87
N ALA A 35 -4.95 5.09 -4.86
CA ALA A 35 -4.54 5.79 -3.64
C ALA A 35 -5.41 7.03 -3.43
N LYS A 36 -6.36 6.96 -2.49
CA LYS A 36 -7.45 7.95 -2.31
C LYS A 36 -7.18 8.99 -1.23
N ALA A 37 -6.28 8.71 -0.29
CA ALA A 37 -6.00 9.58 0.85
C ALA A 37 -4.62 10.23 0.78
N ALA A 38 -4.45 11.37 1.46
CA ALA A 38 -3.20 12.13 1.43
C ALA A 38 -2.04 11.32 2.01
N GLY A 39 -0.88 11.38 1.36
CA GLY A 39 0.31 10.63 1.76
C GLY A 39 0.16 9.10 1.75
N SER A 40 -0.91 8.56 1.14
CA SER A 40 -1.17 7.12 1.13
C SER A 40 -0.50 6.40 -0.05
N VAL A 41 -0.23 5.11 0.13
CA VAL A 41 0.31 4.23 -0.91
C VAL A 41 -0.64 3.07 -1.16
N ALA A 42 -1.11 2.90 -2.39
CA ALA A 42 -1.81 1.69 -2.85
C ALA A 42 -0.83 0.82 -3.65
N LEU A 43 -0.43 -0.33 -3.11
CA LEU A 43 0.59 -1.21 -3.67
C LEU A 43 -0.01 -2.56 -4.10
N GLY A 44 -0.03 -2.81 -5.41
CA GLY A 44 -0.57 -4.02 -6.04
C GLY A 44 -1.82 -3.77 -6.89
N GLU A 45 -2.12 -4.71 -7.79
CA GLU A 45 -3.31 -4.64 -8.64
C GLU A 45 -4.60 -4.53 -7.82
N GLY A 46 -5.46 -3.57 -8.12
CA GLY A 46 -6.72 -3.38 -7.39
C GLY A 46 -6.58 -3.02 -5.91
N SER A 47 -5.37 -2.70 -5.42
CA SER A 47 -5.20 -2.20 -4.05
C SER A 47 -5.85 -0.83 -3.90
N VAL A 48 -6.50 -0.59 -2.76
CA VAL A 48 -7.14 0.69 -2.47
C VAL A 48 -6.69 1.21 -1.11
N ALA A 49 -6.07 2.40 -1.09
CA ALA A 49 -5.66 3.08 0.14
C ALA A 49 -6.64 4.22 0.44
N LYS A 50 -7.43 4.07 1.52
CA LYS A 50 -8.53 4.99 1.88
C LYS A 50 -8.21 5.87 3.10
N GLU A 51 -7.08 5.64 3.76
CA GLU A 51 -6.67 6.30 5.00
C GLU A 51 -5.36 7.07 4.80
N GLU A 52 -5.25 8.24 5.43
CA GLU A 52 -4.07 9.10 5.30
C GLU A 52 -2.81 8.44 5.88
N ASN A 53 -1.66 8.67 5.25
CA ASN A 53 -0.35 8.19 5.71
C ASN A 53 -0.29 6.65 5.93
N THR A 54 -1.04 5.88 5.13
CA THR A 54 -1.04 4.41 5.17
C THR A 54 -0.46 3.78 3.91
N VAL A 55 -0.03 2.52 4.01
CA VAL A 55 0.26 1.66 2.86
C VAL A 55 -0.80 0.56 2.82
N SER A 56 -1.63 0.55 1.79
CA SER A 56 -2.55 -0.55 1.52
C SER A 56 -1.93 -1.53 0.53
N VAL A 57 -1.91 -2.81 0.90
CA VAL A 57 -1.44 -3.92 0.04
C VAL A 57 -2.59 -4.72 -0.58
N GLY A 58 -3.84 -4.24 -0.47
CA GLY A 58 -5.03 -4.92 -0.96
C GLY A 58 -6.27 -4.02 -0.95
N ASP A 59 -7.45 -4.63 -0.97
CA ASP A 59 -8.72 -3.97 -0.63
C ASP A 59 -9.49 -4.89 0.32
N ILE A 60 -10.58 -4.38 0.88
CA ILE A 60 -11.46 -5.14 1.78
C ILE A 60 -11.95 -6.40 1.05
N GLY A 61 -11.69 -7.58 1.61
CA GLY A 61 -12.03 -8.88 1.03
C GLY A 61 -11.05 -9.37 -0.04
N HIS A 62 -10.00 -8.60 -0.33
CA HIS A 62 -8.92 -8.91 -1.26
C HIS A 62 -7.55 -8.58 -0.64
N GLU A 63 -7.36 -8.98 0.62
CA GLU A 63 -6.13 -8.75 1.37
C GLU A 63 -4.97 -9.58 0.82
N ARG A 64 -3.76 -9.05 0.96
CA ARG A 64 -2.53 -9.76 0.59
C ARG A 64 -1.68 -10.07 1.81
N ARG A 65 -0.96 -11.19 1.72
CA ARG A 65 0.10 -11.50 2.68
C ARG A 65 1.36 -10.72 2.32
N ILE A 66 2.06 -10.24 3.35
CA ILE A 66 3.44 -9.77 3.24
C ILE A 66 4.34 -10.90 3.76
N THR A 67 5.13 -11.51 2.88
CA THR A 67 5.95 -12.70 3.19
C THR A 67 7.43 -12.33 3.31
N ASN A 68 8.22 -13.24 3.90
CA ASN A 68 9.66 -13.06 4.11
C ASN A 68 10.03 -11.83 4.98
N VAL A 69 9.16 -11.49 5.93
CA VAL A 69 9.41 -10.42 6.92
C VAL A 69 10.32 -10.96 8.02
N GLN A 70 11.48 -10.31 8.21
CA GLN A 70 12.44 -10.66 9.26
C GLN A 70 11.89 -10.34 10.66
N ASP A 71 12.55 -10.82 11.73
CA ASP A 71 12.19 -10.38 13.08
C ASP A 71 12.40 -8.89 13.29
N PRO A 72 11.47 -8.25 14.02
CA PRO A 72 11.62 -6.87 14.42
C PRO A 72 12.81 -6.72 15.39
N LYS A 73 13.49 -5.58 15.28
CA LYS A 73 14.56 -5.14 16.19
C LYS A 73 14.24 -3.81 16.86
N ASN A 74 13.53 -2.92 16.17
CA ASN A 74 13.14 -1.60 16.66
C ASN A 74 11.65 -1.55 17.03
N LEU A 75 11.24 -0.51 17.75
CA LEU A 75 9.86 -0.30 18.22
C LEU A 75 8.82 -0.16 17.10
N THR A 76 9.23 0.22 15.90
CA THR A 76 8.34 0.48 14.75
C THR A 76 8.51 -0.55 13.63
N ASP A 77 9.17 -1.67 13.89
CA ASP A 77 9.32 -2.75 12.91
C ASP A 77 8.05 -3.61 12.86
N ALA A 78 7.69 -4.11 11.68
CA ALA A 78 6.61 -5.07 11.55
C ALA A 78 6.97 -6.41 12.23
N ALA A 79 6.05 -6.98 13.00
CA ALA A 79 6.20 -8.32 13.56
C ALA A 79 5.80 -9.39 12.53
N ASN A 80 6.60 -10.45 12.40
CA ASN A 80 6.21 -11.65 11.67
C ASN A 80 5.56 -12.68 12.61
N LYS A 81 4.87 -13.68 12.06
CA LYS A 81 4.12 -14.69 12.82
C LYS A 81 4.96 -15.39 13.90
N ARG A 82 6.18 -15.80 13.56
CA ARG A 82 7.10 -16.52 14.46
C ARG A 82 7.50 -15.66 15.66
N TYR A 83 7.78 -14.37 15.44
CA TYR A 83 8.09 -13.43 16.51
C TYR A 83 6.90 -13.30 17.48
N VAL A 84 5.68 -13.15 16.93
CA VAL A 84 4.46 -13.09 17.74
C VAL A 84 4.29 -14.38 18.54
N ASP A 85 4.30 -15.56 17.90
CA ASP A 85 4.10 -16.86 18.55
C ASP A 85 5.11 -17.12 19.70
N HIS A 86 6.34 -16.61 19.61
CA HIS A 86 7.34 -16.72 20.67
C HIS A 86 7.15 -15.72 21.82
N SER A 87 6.54 -14.57 21.58
CA SER A 87 6.36 -13.50 22.57
C SER A 87 5.17 -13.69 23.53
N VAL A 88 4.31 -14.67 23.27
CA VAL A 88 3.11 -15.00 24.07
C VAL A 88 3.28 -16.21 25.01
N ASN A 89 4.51 -16.69 25.23
CA ASN A 89 4.85 -17.67 26.27
C ASN A 89 5.81 -17.07 27.29
#